data_AF-A0A9D7JT24-F1
#
_entry.id   AF-A0A9D7JT24-F1
#
_cell.length_a   1.000
_cell.length_b   1.000
_cell.length_c   1.000
_cell.angle_alpha   90.00
_cell.angle_beta   90.00
_cell.angle_gamma   90.00
#
_symmetry.space_group_name_H-M   'P 1'
#
loop_
_entity.id
_entity.type
_entity.pdbx_description
1 polymer ?
#
loop_
_entity_poly.entity_id
_entity_poly.type
_entity_poly.pdbx_seq_one_letter_code
_entity_poly.pdbx_strand_id
1 'polypeptide(L)' 'MKILYAVQATGNGHISRAVQLTPHLQKLGQVDIFLSGQNCTLPVNLPIKYTSKGLSLFYGHHGGLSLTDIVKRTVGPR' A
#
# COMPACT_ATOMS: atom_id res chain seq x y z
N MET A 1 18.86 -12.13 9.23
CA MET A 1 18.26 -12.10 7.88
C MET A 1 17.70 -10.70 7.62
N LYS A 2 17.74 -10.22 6.37
CA LYS A 2 17.09 -8.96 5.94
C LYS A 2 15.85 -9.31 5.10
N ILE A 3 14.70 -8.77 5.46
CA ILE A 3 13.40 -9.03 4.84
C ILE A 3 12.89 -7.71 4.26
N LEU A 4 12.57 -7.71 2.96
CA LEU A 4 11.81 -6.63 2.35
C LEU A 4 10.33 -7.04 2.31
N TYR A 5 9.49 -6.36 3.09
CA TYR A 5 8.06 -6.62 3.11
C TYR A 5 7.31 -5.56 2.28
N ALA A 6 7.02 -5.91 1.03
CA ALA A 6 6.24 -5.08 0.13
C ALA A 6 4.74 -5.30 0.35
N VAL A 7 4.02 -4.23 0.68
CA VAL A 7 2.61 -4.24 1.05
C VAL A 7 1.81 -3.43 0.06
N GLN A 8 0.74 -4.02 -0.45
CA GLN A 8 -0.21 -3.34 -1.32
C GLN A 8 -1.15 -2.46 -0.49
N ALA A 9 -1.21 -1.17 -0.81
CA ALA A 9 -1.98 -0.14 -0.11
C ALA A 9 -3.23 0.28 -0.89
N THR A 10 -3.82 -0.62 -1.68
CA THR A 10 -5.01 -0.35 -2.50
C THR A 10 -6.33 -0.67 -1.78
N GLY A 11 -6.28 -0.94 -0.48
CA GLY A 11 -7.46 -1.14 0.35
C GLY A 11 -7.10 -1.47 1.81
N ASN A 12 -8.03 -1.22 2.72
CA ASN A 12 -7.81 -1.37 4.16
C ASN A 12 -7.50 -2.82 4.60
N GLY A 13 -8.04 -3.82 3.88
CA GLY A 13 -7.82 -5.24 4.19
C GLY A 13 -6.35 -5.67 4.06
N HIS A 14 -5.66 -5.18 3.02
CA HIS A 14 -4.24 -5.48 2.81
C HIS A 14 -3.37 -4.88 3.92
N ILE A 15 -3.66 -3.65 4.34
CA ILE A 15 -2.96 -2.98 5.43
C ILE A 15 -3.24 -3.67 6.77
N SER A 16 -4.50 -3.98 7.08
CA SER A 16 -4.85 -4.69 8.31
C SER A 16 -4.08 -6.00 8.43
N ARG A 17 -3.99 -6.76 7.34
CA ARG A 17 -3.23 -8.01 7.31
C ARG A 17 -1.72 -7.78 7.46
N ALA A 18 -1.18 -6.76 6.81
CA ALA A 18 0.23 -6.42 6.92
C ALA A 18 0.62 -6.01 8.34
N VAL A 19 -0.24 -5.25 9.02
CA VAL A 19 -0.06 -4.88 10.42
C VAL A 19 0.02 -6.14 11.30
N GLN A 20 -0.88 -7.09 11.10
CA GLN A 20 -0.85 -8.35 11.85
C GLN A 20 0.41 -9.20 11.56
N LEU A 21 0.89 -9.22 10.32
CA LEU A 21 2.05 -10.05 9.94
C LEU A 21 3.39 -9.45 10.35
N THR A 22 3.50 -8.13 10.41
CA THR A 22 4.77 -7.43 10.65
C THR A 22 5.50 -7.90 11.92
N PRO A 23 4.85 -8.03 13.10
CA PRO A 23 5.54 -8.47 14.32
C PRO A 23 6.11 -9.89 14.20
N HIS A 24 5.48 -10.76 13.41
CA HIS A 24 5.98 -12.12 13.19
C HIS A 24 7.22 -12.11 12.30
N LEU A 25 7.22 -11.27 11.25
CA LEU A 25 8.38 -11.11 10.37
C LEU A 25 9.58 -10.49 11.10
N GLN A 26 9.34 -9.54 12.00
CA GLN A 26 10.38 -8.90 12.81
C GLN A 26 11.09 -9.88 13.76
N LYS A 27 10.41 -10.95 14.20
CA LYS A 27 11.05 -12.03 14.98
C LYS A 27 12.03 -12.85 14.16
N LEU A 28 11.88 -12.88 12.83
CA LEU A 28 12.72 -13.67 11.91
C LEU A 28 13.92 -12.87 11.37
N GLY A 29 13.90 -11.54 11.49
CA GLY A 29 14.98 -10.69 11.02
C GLY A 29 14.62 -9.21 10.94
N GLN A 30 15.53 -8.43 10.36
CA GLN A 30 15.32 -7.01 10.10
C GLN A 30 14.32 -6.84 8.95
N VAL A 31 13.21 -6.16 9.20
CA VAL A 31 12.15 -5.94 8.20
C VAL A 31 12.16 -4.49 7.74
N ASP A 32 12.39 -4.29 6.45
CA ASP A 32 12.15 -3.03 5.76
C ASP A 32 10.77 -3.10 5.09
N ILE A 33 9.90 -2.12 5.35
CA ILE A 33 8.53 -2.10 4.81
C ILE A 33 8.45 -1.13 3.63
N PHE A 34 7.93 -1.62 2.50
CA PHE A 34 7.62 -0.83 1.31
C PHE A 34 6.12 -0.82 1.07
N LEU A 35 5.49 0.34 1.01
CA LEU A 35 4.06 0.47 0.67
C LEU A 35 3.88 0.91 -0.78
N SER A 36 3.03 0.19 -1.53
CA SER A 36 2.67 0.53 -2.90
C SER A 36 1.16 0.61 -3.09
N GLY A 37 0.66 1.74 -3.58
CA GLY A 37 -0.74 1.94 -3.88
C GLY A 37 -1.34 3.13 -3.15
N GLN A 38 -2.53 3.51 -3.61
CA GLN A 38 -3.31 4.63 -3.14
C GLN A 38 -4.76 4.16 -3.09
N ASN A 39 -5.25 3.80 -1.90
CA ASN A 39 -6.68 3.70 -1.54
C ASN A 39 -6.84 3.16 -0.12
N CYS A 40 -5.92 3.51 0.78
CA CYS A 40 -6.01 3.12 2.18
C CYS A 40 -6.15 4.37 3.06
N THR A 41 -7.20 4.38 3.87
CA THR A 41 -7.51 5.49 4.80
C THR A 41 -7.11 5.14 6.23
N LEU A 42 -6.79 3.86 6.49
CA LEU A 42 -6.41 3.41 7.82
C LEU A 42 -5.06 4.02 8.24
N PRO A 43 -4.93 4.60 9.44
CA PRO A 43 -3.65 5.03 9.98
C PRO A 43 -2.74 3.81 10.16
N VAL A 44 -1.66 3.75 9.39
CA VAL A 44 -0.73 2.62 9.40
C VAL A 44 0.35 2.86 10.44
N ASN A 45 0.25 2.24 11.61
CA ASN A 45 1.30 2.27 12.63
C ASN A 45 2.42 1.25 12.30
N LEU A 46 3.03 1.38 11.11
CA LEU A 46 4.15 0.56 10.66
C LEU A 46 5.37 1.45 10.40
N PRO A 47 6.59 0.97 10.67
CA PRO A 47 7.83 1.66 10.32
C PRO A 47 8.08 1.57 8.81
N ILE A 48 7.29 2.31 8.04
CA ILE A 48 7.34 2.33 6.58
C ILE A 48 8.62 3.02 6.15
N LYS A 49 9.49 2.28 5.47
CA LYS A 49 10.78 2.80 4.98
C LYS A 49 10.65 3.46 3.62
N TYR A 50 9.74 2.93 2.80
CA TYR A 50 9.57 3.36 1.42
C TYR A 50 8.09 3.41 1.04
N THR A 51 7.73 4.38 0.21
CA THR A 51 6.37 4.50 -0.33
C THR A 51 6.41 4.74 -1.84
N SER A 52 5.41 4.18 -2.53
CA SER A 52 5.14 4.46 -3.93
C SER A 52 3.63 4.59 -4.12
N LYS A 53 3.22 5.55 -4.95
CA LYS A 53 1.81 5.68 -5.35
C LYS A 53 1.33 4.44 -6.13
N GLY A 54 2.26 3.76 -6.82
CA GLY A 54 1.97 2.57 -7.60
C GLY A 54 0.86 2.78 -8.62
N LEU A 55 0.33 1.68 -9.17
CA LEU A 55 -0.90 1.70 -9.96
C LEU A 55 -2.06 1.29 -9.05
N SER A 56 -3.08 2.15 -8.95
CA SER A 56 -4.28 1.87 -8.16
C SER A 56 -5.51 2.01 -9.03
N LEU A 57 -6.43 1.05 -8.92
CA LEU A 57 -7.70 1.10 -9.63
C LEU A 57 -8.67 2.01 -8.87
N PHE A 58 -9.29 2.94 -9.60
CA PHE A 58 -10.33 3.81 -9.08
C PHE A 58 -11.63 3.51 -9.81
N TYR A 59 -12.72 3.43 -9.05
CA TYR A 59 -14.04 3.12 -9.58
C TYR A 59 -14.93 4.36 -9.47
N GLY A 60 -15.65 4.65 -10.55
CA GLY A 60 -16.65 5.72 -10.59
C GLY A 60 -17.98 5.30 -9.95
N HIS A 61 -18.92 6.24 -9.86
CA HIS A 61 -20.22 6.05 -9.21
C HIS A 61 -21.09 4.94 -9.83
N HIS A 62 -20.85 4.57 -11.09
CA HIS A 62 -21.56 3.49 -11.78
C HIS A 62 -20.79 2.15 -11.79
N GLY A 63 -19.78 1.99 -10.94
CA GLY A 63 -18.98 0.76 -10.84
C GLY A 63 -17.97 0.55 -11.97
N GLY A 64 -17.92 1.44 -12.95
CA GLY A 64 -16.91 1.43 -14.01
C GLY A 64 -15.54 1.89 -13.51
N LEU A 65 -14.47 1.39 -14.14
CA LEU A 65 -13.11 1.87 -13.91
C LEU A 65 -12.96 3.30 -14.44
N SER A 66 -12.46 4.20 -13.59
CA SER A 66 -12.15 5.57 -13.95
C SER A 66 -10.70 5.68 -14.40
N LEU A 67 -10.45 5.56 -15.71
CA LEU A 67 -9.10 5.61 -16.27
C LEU A 67 -8.45 6.99 -16.07
N THR A 68 -9.25 8.06 -16.09
CA THR A 68 -8.79 9.42 -15.82
C THR A 68 -8.26 9.57 -14.39
N ASP A 69 -8.95 8.99 -13.40
CA ASP A 69 -8.49 8.99 -12.01
C ASP A 69 -7.25 8.12 -11.82
N ILE A 70 -7.20 6.94 -12.48
CA ILE A 70 -6.03 6.06 -12.48
C ILE A 70 -4.79 6.83 -12.95
N VAL A 71 -4.86 7.49 -14.11
CA VAL A 71 -3.72 8.24 -14.67
C VAL A 71 -3.36 9.44 -13.80
N LYS A 72 -4.33 10.26 -13.38
CA LYS A 72 -4.08 11.46 -12.57
C LYS A 72 -3.44 11.14 -11.23
N ARG A 73 -3.86 10.06 -10.56
CA ARG A 73 -3.38 9.71 -9.21
C ARG A 73 -2.07 8.94 -9.26
N THR A 74 -1.86 8.13 -10.30
CA THR A 74 -0.60 7.40 -10.54
C THR A 74 0.53 8.31 -11.05
N VAL A 75 0.24 9.27 -11.94
CA VAL A 75 1.23 10.10 -12.66
C VAL A 75 1.27 11.57 -12.18
N GLY A 76 0.36 11.98 -11.28
CA GLY A 76 0.25 13.36 -10.81
C GLY A 76 1.55 13.91 -10.20
N PRO A 77 1.76 15.24 -10.24
CA PRO A 77 3.05 15.89 -9.97
C PRO A 77 3.63 15.40 -8.64
N ARG A 78 4.93 15.08 -8.68
CA ARG A 78 5.69 14.60 -7.53
C ARG A 78 5.79 15.67 -6.46
#